data_AF-A0A6G0UQ06-F1
#
_entry.id   AF-A0A6G0UQ06-F1
#
_cell.length_a   1.000
_cell.length_b   1.000
_cell.length_c   1.000
_cell.angle_alpha   90.00
_cell.angle_beta   90.00
_cell.angle_gamma   90.00
#
_symmetry.space_group_name_H-M   'P 1'
#
loop_
_entity.id
_entity.type
_entity.pdbx_description
1 polymer ?
#
loop_
_entity_poly.entity_id
_entity_poly.type
_entity_poly.pdbx_seq_one_letter_code
_entity_poly.pdbx_strand_id
1 'polypeptide(L)'
;MTEIVTWCVSKRAIFKHLQILCCLIAVLFLIDGRQQWKPYTVIMITDIVLAVIVILTLVLYFVQAQKKNQALWAKIELAFNFLAAIISFVFVGILIYDYVKMDSNQFGHHQFSPPLKIGATGWMNRILIIIVSHIVQAVVFLMSLVWAHKYSV
;
A
#
# COMPACT_ATOMS: atom_id res chain seq x y z
N MET A 1 -34.38 6.12 -8.15
CA MET A 1 -33.89 5.25 -7.06
C MET A 1 -32.53 5.78 -6.62
N THR A 2 -32.43 6.29 -5.41
CA THR A 2 -31.15 6.63 -4.78
C THR A 2 -30.44 5.33 -4.44
N GLU A 3 -29.41 4.96 -5.21
CA GLU A 3 -28.55 3.84 -4.82
C GLU A 3 -27.94 4.15 -3.45
N ILE A 4 -28.20 3.27 -2.47
CA ILE A 4 -27.58 3.35 -1.15
C ILE A 4 -26.11 2.95 -1.34
N VAL A 5 -25.24 3.95 -1.44
CA VAL A 5 -23.79 3.74 -1.48
C VAL A 5 -23.34 3.35 -0.08
N THR A 6 -23.28 2.05 0.20
CA THR A 6 -22.82 1.53 1.50
C THR A 6 -21.30 1.70 1.63
N TRP A 7 -20.87 2.40 2.70
CA TRP A 7 -19.47 2.67 3.03
C TRP A 7 -18.58 1.44 3.08
N CYS A 8 -19.09 0.31 3.57
CA CYS A 8 -18.26 -0.84 3.93
C CYS A 8 -18.47 -2.07 3.04
N VAL A 9 -19.62 -2.17 2.38
CA VAL A 9 -20.09 -3.45 1.80
C VAL A 9 -20.02 -3.46 0.27
N SER A 10 -19.89 -2.29 -0.36
CA SER A 10 -19.73 -2.25 -1.82
C SER A 10 -18.36 -2.83 -2.23
N LYS A 11 -18.30 -3.56 -3.34
CA LYS A 11 -17.06 -4.20 -3.83
C LYS A 11 -15.89 -3.20 -3.91
N ARG A 12 -16.15 -2.01 -4.45
CA ARG A 12 -15.14 -0.92 -4.54
C ARG A 12 -14.68 -0.47 -3.16
N ALA A 13 -15.59 -0.30 -2.21
CA ALA A 13 -15.22 0.03 -0.85
C ALA A 13 -14.35 -1.05 -0.21
N ILE A 14 -14.70 -2.32 -0.36
CA ILE A 14 -13.90 -3.44 0.19
C ILE A 14 -12.45 -3.38 -0.31
N PHE A 15 -12.23 -3.13 -1.60
CA PHE A 15 -10.87 -2.96 -2.14
C PHE A 15 -10.13 -1.78 -1.52
N LYS A 16 -10.80 -0.64 -1.34
CA LYS A 16 -10.20 0.54 -0.68
C LYS A 16 -9.85 0.26 0.78
N HIS A 17 -10.71 -0.44 1.53
CA HIS A 17 -10.45 -0.81 2.92
C HIS A 17 -9.25 -1.77 3.02
N LEU A 18 -9.16 -2.75 2.10
CA LEU A 18 -8.03 -3.66 2.06
C LEU A 18 -6.72 -2.94 1.72
N GLN A 19 -6.74 -1.99 0.78
CA GLN A 19 -5.58 -1.13 0.49
C GLN A 19 -5.12 -0.34 1.72
N ILE A 20 -6.07 0.26 2.45
CA ILE A 20 -5.78 0.99 3.69
C ILE A 20 -5.16 0.05 4.73
N LEU A 21 -5.75 -1.14 4.92
CA LEU A 21 -5.25 -2.12 5.88
C LEU A 21 -3.80 -2.53 5.56
N CYS A 22 -3.49 -2.81 4.30
CA CYS A 22 -2.12 -3.14 3.88
C CYS A 22 -1.13 -2.00 4.17
N CYS A 23 -1.49 -0.75 3.87
CA CYS A 23 -0.66 0.42 4.23
C CYS A 23 -0.42 0.49 5.74
N LEU A 24 -1.48 0.32 6.54
CA LEU A 24 -1.37 0.41 8.00
C LEU A 24 -0.47 -0.69 8.58
N ILE A 25 -0.59 -1.91 8.07
CA ILE A 25 0.31 -3.02 8.45
C ILE A 25 1.76 -2.66 8.11
N ALA A 26 2.02 -2.18 6.88
CA ALA A 26 3.38 -1.80 6.49
C ALA A 26 3.96 -0.70 7.41
N VAL A 27 3.19 0.35 7.70
CA VAL A 27 3.60 1.45 8.60
C VAL A 27 3.89 0.94 10.00
N LEU A 28 2.98 0.16 10.60
CA LEU A 28 3.13 -0.36 11.96
C LEU A 28 4.37 -1.25 12.11
N PHE A 29 4.65 -2.08 11.10
CA PHE A 29 5.78 -2.99 11.16
C PHE A 29 7.12 -2.30 10.86
N LEU A 30 7.13 -1.22 10.08
CA LEU A 30 8.31 -0.42 9.77
C LEU A 30 8.68 0.62 10.83
N ILE A 31 7.74 1.04 11.69
CA ILE A 31 7.96 2.16 12.62
C ILE A 31 9.20 1.96 13.51
N ASP A 32 9.44 0.74 13.97
CA ASP A 32 10.55 0.40 14.86
C ASP A 32 11.90 0.37 14.14
N GLY A 33 11.93 0.05 12.85
CA GLY A 33 13.16 -0.03 12.06
C GLY A 33 13.39 1.15 11.12
N ARG A 34 12.54 2.17 11.11
CA ARG A 34 12.63 3.31 10.17
C ARG A 34 14.03 3.95 10.10
N GLN A 35 14.75 4.00 11.22
CA GLN A 35 16.10 4.58 11.29
C GLN A 35 17.19 3.63 10.78
N GLN A 36 16.96 2.32 10.78
CA GLN A 36 17.91 1.28 10.41
C GLN A 36 18.38 1.41 8.96
N TRP A 37 17.46 1.75 8.05
CA TRP A 37 17.74 1.85 6.62
C TRP A 37 16.82 2.87 5.97
N LYS A 38 17.38 3.83 5.21
CA LYS A 38 16.62 4.94 4.61
C LYS A 38 15.41 4.47 3.78
N PRO A 39 15.50 3.40 2.95
CA PRO A 39 14.34 2.86 2.25
C PRO A 39 13.16 2.49 3.15
N TYR A 40 13.35 2.01 4.38
CA TYR A 40 12.24 1.77 5.30
C TYR A 40 11.46 3.04 5.61
N THR A 41 12.15 4.16 5.84
CA THR A 41 11.48 5.45 6.06
C THR A 41 10.74 5.92 4.81
N VAL A 42 11.33 5.74 3.62
CA VAL A 42 10.69 6.10 2.35
C VAL A 42 9.43 5.27 2.11
N ILE A 43 9.49 3.95 2.32
CA ILE A 43 8.34 3.05 2.19
C ILE A 43 7.24 3.46 3.17
N MET A 44 7.58 3.63 4.45
CA MET A 44 6.64 4.03 5.50
C MET A 44 5.93 5.35 5.19
N ILE A 45 6.66 6.40 4.78
CA ILE A 45 6.04 7.69 4.41
C ILE A 45 5.14 7.51 3.18
N THR A 46 5.58 6.74 2.19
CA THR A 46 4.77 6.48 0.99
C THR A 46 3.48 5.75 1.34
N ASP A 47 3.50 4.77 2.25
CA ASP A 47 2.30 4.07 2.69
C ASP A 47 1.33 4.98 3.46
N ILE A 48 1.84 5.92 4.26
CA ILE A 48 1.00 6.94 4.91
C ILE A 48 0.30 7.78 3.84
N VAL A 49 1.03 8.27 2.84
CA VAL A 49 0.48 9.08 1.76
C VAL A 49 -0.55 8.28 0.93
N LEU A 50 -0.24 7.04 0.58
CA LEU A 50 -1.16 6.16 -0.14
C LEU A 50 -2.44 5.91 0.68
N ALA A 51 -2.34 5.62 1.98
CA ALA A 51 -3.49 5.43 2.84
C ALA A 51 -4.40 6.67 2.86
N VAL A 52 -3.81 7.86 3.00
CA VAL A 52 -4.56 9.13 2.96
C VAL A 52 -5.27 9.30 1.62
N ILE A 53 -4.58 9.10 0.50
CA ILE A 53 -5.20 9.23 -0.83
C ILE A 53 -6.35 8.22 -0.99
N VAL A 54 -6.16 6.96 -0.58
CA VAL A 54 -7.19 5.92 -0.67
C VAL A 54 -8.41 6.30 0.17
N ILE A 55 -8.22 6.81 1.39
CA ILE A 55 -9.31 7.33 2.24
C ILE A 55 -10.05 8.48 1.54
N LEU A 56 -9.32 9.45 0.97
CA LEU A 56 -9.93 10.54 0.22
C LEU A 56 -10.73 10.04 -0.98
N THR A 57 -10.22 9.05 -1.73
CA THR A 57 -10.98 8.46 -2.85
C THR A 57 -12.25 7.75 -2.39
N LEU A 58 -12.23 7.09 -1.22
CA LEU A 58 -13.39 6.46 -0.61
C LEU A 58 -14.44 7.50 -0.20
N VAL A 59 -14.02 8.61 0.42
CA VAL A 59 -14.90 9.72 0.79
C VAL A 59 -15.53 10.36 -0.45
N LEU A 60 -14.73 10.65 -1.49
CA LEU A 60 -15.21 11.22 -2.75
C LEU A 60 -16.23 10.32 -3.46
N TYR A 61 -16.03 9.00 -3.40
CA TYR A 61 -17.00 8.02 -3.90
C TYR A 61 -18.31 8.09 -3.11
N PHE A 62 -18.24 8.16 -1.79
CA PHE A 62 -19.42 8.22 -0.93
C PHE A 62 -20.27 9.47 -1.15
N VAL A 63 -19.65 10.66 -1.19
CA VAL A 63 -20.39 11.92 -1.41
C VAL A 63 -20.86 12.08 -2.87
N GLN A 64 -20.60 11.08 -3.72
CA GLN A 64 -20.97 11.06 -5.14
C GLN A 64 -20.45 12.28 -5.91
N ALA A 65 -19.35 12.88 -5.46
CA ALA A 65 -18.72 14.05 -6.09
C ALA A 65 -18.32 13.77 -7.55
N GLN A 66 -18.21 12.50 -7.92
CA GLN A 66 -17.81 12.07 -9.25
C GLN A 66 -18.95 12.08 -10.28
N LYS A 67 -20.22 12.23 -9.89
CA LYS A 67 -21.37 12.18 -10.82
C LYS A 67 -21.31 13.22 -11.94
N LYS A 68 -20.80 14.41 -11.67
CA LYS A 68 -20.72 15.50 -12.67
C LYS A 68 -19.62 15.29 -13.72
N ASN A 69 -18.51 14.65 -13.34
CA ASN A 69 -17.31 14.47 -14.17
C ASN A 69 -16.80 13.02 -14.14
N GLN A 70 -17.71 12.06 -14.25
CA GLN A 70 -17.44 10.64 -13.98
C GLN A 70 -16.27 10.07 -14.81
N ALA A 71 -16.21 10.41 -16.09
CA ALA A 71 -15.15 9.93 -17.00
C ALA A 71 -13.75 10.45 -16.62
N LEU A 72 -13.64 11.73 -16.22
CA LEU A 72 -12.36 12.30 -15.76
C LEU A 72 -11.89 11.62 -14.48
N TRP A 73 -12.80 11.45 -13.53
CA TRP A 73 -12.50 10.80 -12.25
C TRP A 73 -12.08 9.34 -12.41
N ALA A 74 -12.73 8.60 -13.31
CA ALA A 74 -12.35 7.23 -13.63
C ALA A 74 -10.91 7.16 -14.20
N LYS A 75 -10.52 8.10 -15.08
CA LYS A 75 -9.15 8.19 -15.61
C LYS A 75 -8.12 8.50 -14.51
N ILE A 76 -8.44 9.44 -13.62
CA ILE A 76 -7.56 9.80 -12.50
C ILE A 76 -7.36 8.59 -11.57
N GLU A 77 -8.45 7.87 -11.25
CA GLU A 77 -8.36 6.68 -10.41
C GLU A 77 -7.60 5.54 -11.09
N LEU A 78 -7.78 5.36 -12.40
CA LEU A 78 -7.02 4.38 -13.19
C LEU A 78 -5.51 4.66 -13.10
N ALA A 79 -5.11 5.91 -13.35
CA ALA A 79 -3.72 6.34 -13.29
C ALA A 79 -3.14 6.18 -11.88
N PHE A 80 -3.90 6.56 -10.85
CA PHE A 80 -3.50 6.39 -9.45
C PHE A 80 -3.30 4.92 -9.09
N ASN A 81 -4.27 4.05 -9.39
CA ASN A 81 -4.18 2.62 -9.08
C ASN A 81 -3.00 1.97 -9.82
N PHE A 82 -2.74 2.36 -11.08
CA PHE A 82 -1.60 1.87 -11.85
C PHE A 82 -0.27 2.26 -11.21
N LEU A 83 -0.10 3.55 -10.88
CA LEU A 83 1.11 4.05 -10.26
C LEU A 83 1.34 3.42 -8.89
N ALA A 84 0.28 3.31 -8.08
CA ALA A 84 0.36 2.70 -6.76
C ALA A 84 0.76 1.21 -6.84
N ALA A 85 0.23 0.46 -7.82
CA ALA A 85 0.64 -0.93 -8.04
C ALA A 85 2.13 -1.04 -8.40
N ILE A 86 2.63 -0.18 -9.29
CA ILE A 86 4.07 -0.15 -9.64
C ILE A 86 4.93 0.14 -8.41
N ILE A 87 4.56 1.15 -7.62
CA ILE A 87 5.29 1.51 -6.39
C ILE A 87 5.32 0.33 -5.42
N SER A 88 4.20 -0.36 -5.21
CA SER A 88 4.14 -1.56 -4.36
C SER A 88 5.09 -2.66 -4.86
N PHE A 89 5.18 -2.91 -6.18
CA PHE A 89 6.13 -3.89 -6.72
C PHE A 89 7.60 -3.48 -6.53
N VAL A 90 7.92 -2.19 -6.71
CA VAL A 90 9.27 -1.68 -6.45
C VAL A 90 9.65 -1.90 -4.98
N PHE A 91 8.74 -1.62 -4.06
CA PHE A 91 8.96 -1.85 -2.62
C PHE A 91 9.15 -3.32 -2.29
N VAL A 92 8.38 -4.22 -2.91
CA VAL A 92 8.59 -5.67 -2.80
C VAL A 92 10.01 -6.05 -3.21
N GLY A 93 10.50 -5.55 -4.35
CA GLY A 93 11.88 -5.84 -4.80
C GLY A 93 12.95 -5.36 -3.82
N ILE A 94 12.79 -4.13 -3.29
CA ILE A 94 13.69 -3.54 -2.29
C ILE A 94 13.71 -4.38 -1.00
N LEU A 95 12.54 -4.81 -0.52
CA LEU A 95 12.41 -5.58 0.71
C LEU A 95 12.89 -7.02 0.55
N ILE A 96 12.69 -7.65 -0.61
CA ILE A 96 13.26 -8.96 -0.92
C ILE A 96 14.78 -8.89 -0.93
N TYR A 97 15.36 -7.88 -1.59
CA TYR A 97 16.81 -7.65 -1.57
C TYR A 97 17.34 -7.58 -0.13
N ASP A 98 16.68 -6.78 0.69
CA ASP A 98 17.05 -6.59 2.09
C ASP A 98 16.92 -7.87 2.91
N TYR A 99 15.81 -8.60 2.76
CA TYR A 99 15.59 -9.89 3.42
C TYR A 99 16.71 -10.90 3.10
N VAL A 100 17.04 -11.07 1.81
CA VAL A 100 18.10 -11.99 1.36
C VAL A 100 19.46 -11.59 1.91
N LYS A 101 19.75 -10.28 1.97
CA LYS A 101 21.00 -9.78 2.56
C LYS A 101 21.08 -10.08 4.05
N MET A 102 20.01 -9.84 4.80
CA MET A 102 19.96 -10.15 6.23
C MET A 102 20.07 -11.64 6.52
N ASP A 103 19.40 -12.49 5.72
CA ASP A 103 19.49 -13.95 5.81
C ASP A 103 20.93 -14.45 5.57
N SER A 104 21.65 -13.78 4.68
CA SER A 104 23.08 -14.02 4.42
C SER A 104 24.01 -13.38 5.45
N ASN A 105 23.49 -12.84 6.56
CA ASN A 105 24.22 -12.07 7.59
C ASN A 105 24.98 -10.84 7.06
N GLN A 106 24.52 -10.25 5.95
CA GLN A 106 25.11 -9.07 5.34
C GLN A 106 24.28 -7.82 5.70
N PHE A 107 24.75 -7.06 6.69
CA PHE A 107 24.07 -5.85 7.18
C PHE A 107 24.77 -4.54 6.75
N GLY A 108 25.75 -4.62 5.85
CA GLY A 108 26.59 -3.46 5.47
C GLY A 108 25.85 -2.30 4.81
N HIS A 109 24.62 -2.51 4.33
CA HIS A 109 23.75 -1.46 3.79
C HIS A 109 22.86 -0.79 4.86
N HIS A 110 22.80 -1.32 6.07
CA HIS A 110 22.09 -0.71 7.20
C HIS A 110 23.00 0.28 7.94
N GLN A 111 22.38 1.36 8.42
CA GLN A 111 23.06 2.36 9.25
C GLN A 111 23.13 1.94 10.71
N PHE A 112 22.17 1.13 11.15
CA PHE A 112 22.07 0.64 12.53
C PHE A 112 21.72 -0.84 12.53
N SER A 113 21.93 -1.50 13.67
CA SER A 113 21.50 -2.88 13.87
C SER A 113 19.97 -2.99 13.96
N PRO A 114 19.40 -4.19 13.76
CA PRO A 114 17.98 -4.45 14.01
C PRO A 114 17.54 -4.02 15.42
N PRO A 115 16.28 -3.61 15.63
CA PRO A 115 15.82 -3.11 16.92
C PRO A 115 16.02 -4.15 18.04
N LEU A 116 16.72 -3.77 19.10
CA LEU A 116 17.17 -4.68 20.17
C LEU A 116 16.04 -5.48 20.83
N LYS A 117 14.84 -4.88 20.96
CA LYS A 117 13.67 -5.54 21.55
C LYS A 117 13.07 -6.65 20.68
N ILE A 118 13.33 -6.60 19.37
CA ILE A 118 12.75 -7.51 18.37
C ILE A 118 13.79 -8.57 17.95
N GLY A 119 15.06 -8.18 17.92
CA GLY A 119 16.16 -9.00 17.41
C GLY A 119 16.15 -9.14 15.89
N ALA A 120 17.22 -9.71 15.33
CA ALA A 120 17.38 -9.86 13.88
C ALA A 120 16.31 -10.76 13.25
N THR A 121 16.07 -11.94 13.82
CA THR A 121 15.05 -12.88 13.31
C THR A 121 13.64 -12.29 13.39
N GLY A 122 13.31 -11.63 14.50
CA GLY A 122 12.03 -10.94 14.63
C GLY A 122 11.88 -9.83 13.60
N TRP A 123 12.95 -9.08 13.32
CA TRP A 123 12.94 -8.03 12.30
C TRP A 123 12.73 -8.61 10.89
N MET A 124 13.44 -9.69 10.55
CA MET A 124 13.25 -10.38 9.26
C MET A 124 11.81 -10.87 9.07
N ASN A 125 11.17 -11.41 10.11
CA ASN A 125 9.76 -11.80 10.04
C ASN A 125 8.83 -10.62 9.78
N ARG A 126 9.13 -9.44 10.35
CA ARG A 126 8.39 -8.21 10.07
C ARG A 126 8.54 -7.78 8.61
N ILE A 127 9.76 -7.83 8.07
CA ILE A 127 10.01 -7.54 6.64
C ILE A 127 9.21 -8.48 5.74
N LEU A 128 9.12 -9.78 6.07
CA LEU A 128 8.30 -10.73 5.33
C LEU A 128 6.82 -10.35 5.33
N ILE A 129 6.27 -9.93 6.48
CA ILE A 129 4.88 -9.45 6.59
C ILE A 129 4.66 -8.21 5.71
N ILE A 130 5.61 -7.28 5.67
CA ILE A 130 5.52 -6.08 4.84
C ILE A 130 5.59 -6.44 3.34
N ILE A 131 6.46 -7.38 2.95
CA ILE A 131 6.53 -7.91 1.57
C ILE A 131 5.16 -8.47 1.15
N VAL A 132 4.58 -9.36 1.96
CA VAL A 132 3.27 -9.95 1.68
C VAL A 132 2.20 -8.87 1.59
N SER A 133 2.23 -7.89 2.49
CA SER A 133 1.29 -6.77 2.50
C SER A 133 1.35 -5.95 1.21
N HIS A 134 2.54 -5.64 0.69
CA HIS A 134 2.69 -4.94 -0.59
C HIS A 134 2.31 -5.79 -1.80
N ILE A 135 2.53 -7.12 -1.77
CA ILE A 135 2.05 -8.02 -2.83
C ILE A 135 0.52 -7.98 -2.88
N VAL A 136 -0.15 -8.15 -1.74
CA VAL A 136 -1.62 -8.05 -1.66
C VAL A 136 -2.09 -6.69 -2.13
N GLN A 137 -1.44 -5.62 -1.68
CA GLN A 137 -1.77 -4.25 -2.06
C GLN A 137 -1.65 -4.02 -3.58
N ALA A 138 -0.58 -4.49 -4.22
CA ALA A 138 -0.38 -4.40 -5.66
C ALA A 138 -1.50 -5.13 -6.41
N VAL A 139 -1.84 -6.35 -5.99
CA VAL A 139 -2.94 -7.13 -6.58
C VAL A 139 -4.27 -6.40 -6.43
N VAL A 140 -4.55 -5.81 -5.28
CA VAL A 140 -5.81 -5.07 -5.03
C VAL A 140 -5.87 -3.77 -5.84
N PHE A 141 -4.75 -3.07 -6.04
CA PHE A 141 -4.69 -1.93 -6.96
C PHE A 141 -4.95 -2.36 -8.41
N LEU A 142 -4.38 -3.48 -8.87
CA LEU A 142 -4.64 -4.02 -10.21
C LEU A 142 -6.11 -4.46 -10.37
N MET A 143 -6.70 -5.12 -9.38
CA MET A 143 -8.13 -5.46 -9.40
C MET A 143 -9.01 -4.20 -9.48
N SER A 144 -8.64 -3.16 -8.73
CA SER A 144 -9.33 -1.86 -8.76
C SER A 144 -9.18 -1.16 -10.11
N LEU A 145 -8.04 -1.34 -10.80
CA LEU A 145 -7.78 -0.82 -12.14
C LEU A 145 -8.67 -1.50 -13.19
N VAL A 146 -8.73 -2.83 -13.20
CA VAL A 146 -9.61 -3.59 -14.11
C VAL A 146 -11.07 -3.17 -13.94
N TRP A 147 -11.47 -2.94 -12.68
CA TRP A 147 -12.84 -2.52 -12.38
C TRP A 147 -13.10 -1.07 -12.81
N ALA A 148 -12.18 -0.13 -12.52
CA ALA A 148 -12.32 1.27 -12.94
C ALA A 148 -12.34 1.43 -14.47
N HIS A 149 -11.56 0.62 -15.21
CA HIS A 149 -11.56 0.63 -16.66
C HIS A 149 -12.95 0.33 -17.25
N LYS A 150 -13.70 -0.59 -16.66
CA LYS A 150 -15.07 -0.96 -17.08
C LYS A 150 -16.06 0.23 -17.07
N TYR A 151 -15.81 1.25 -16.25
CA TYR A 151 -16.66 2.44 -16.14
C TYR A 151 -16.09 3.67 -16.87
N SER A 152 -14.91 3.52 -17.50
CA SER A 152 -14.22 4.60 -18.24
C SER A 152 -14.48 4.57 -19.75
N VAL A 153 -15.07 3.47 -20.24
CA VAL A 153 -15.54 3.24 -21.61
C VAL A 153 -17.05 3.38 -21.62
#